data_AF-A0A5D2ZV18-F1
#
_entry.id   AF-A0A5D2ZV18-F1
#
_cell.length_a   1.000
_cell.length_b   1.000
_cell.length_c   1.000
_cell.angle_alpha   90.00
_cell.angle_beta   90.00
_cell.angle_gamma   90.00
#
_symmetry.space_group_name_H-M   'P 1'
#
loop_
_entity.id
_entity.type
_entity.pdbx_description
1 polymer ?
#
loop_
_entity_poly.entity_id
_entity_poly.type
_entity_poly.pdbx_seq_one_letter_code
_entity_poly.pdbx_strand_id
1 'polypeptide(L)' 'MTLHYGYGGQTKLVFHKKAKTTKKIVLRLQCQGCKHVSQHPIKRCKHFEIGGDKKGKGTSLF' A
#
# COMPACT_ATOMS: atom_id res chain seq x y z
N MET A 1 -3.71 11.68 -23.08
CA MET A 1 -2.47 12.50 -23.12
C MET A 1 -1.22 11.61 -23.12
N THR A 2 -1.16 10.67 -24.06
CA THR A 2 0.04 9.92 -24.41
C THR A 2 0.69 10.64 -25.58
N LEU A 3 1.50 11.65 -25.26
CA LEU A 3 2.53 12.14 -26.17
C LEU A 3 3.80 11.50 -25.59
N HIS A 4 4.66 10.83 -26.36
CA HIS A 4 5.23 11.35 -27.59
C HIS A 4 5.16 10.35 -28.75
N TYR A 5 4.61 10.80 -29.88
CA TYR A 5 4.96 10.28 -31.19
C TYR A 5 5.86 11.34 -31.84
N GLY A 6 7.17 11.06 -31.89
CA GLY A 6 8.23 11.96 -32.43
C GLY A 6 9.49 12.03 -31.53
N TYR A 7 10.51 12.79 -31.94
CA TYR A 7 11.73 13.08 -31.16
C TYR A 7 11.49 14.12 -30.04
N GLY A 8 10.34 14.01 -29.36
CA GLY A 8 9.99 14.85 -28.23
C GLY A 8 10.63 14.30 -26.96
N GLY A 9 11.50 15.09 -26.32
CA GLY A 9 12.03 14.81 -24.98
C GLY A 9 10.93 14.75 -23.91
N GLN A 10 11.30 14.74 -22.63
CA GLN A 10 10.37 14.59 -21.50
C GLN A 10 9.19 15.60 -21.54
N THR A 11 7.99 15.23 -22.01
CA THR A 11 6.80 16.13 -22.02
C THR A 11 5.94 16.04 -20.76
N LYS A 12 6.14 15.00 -19.94
CA LYS A 12 5.44 14.83 -18.66
C LYS A 12 6.36 15.18 -17.51
N LEU A 13 5.86 16.01 -16.60
CA LEU A 13 6.59 16.44 -15.40
C LEU A 13 7.00 15.23 -14.56
N VAL A 14 8.28 15.18 -14.17
CA VAL A 14 8.80 14.17 -13.24
C VAL A 14 8.84 14.76 -11.84
N PHE A 15 8.19 14.08 -10.89
CA PHE A 15 8.17 14.50 -9.50
C PHE A 15 9.39 13.94 -8.75
N HIS A 16 10.36 14.80 -8.45
CA HIS A 16 11.63 14.41 -7.82
C HIS A 16 11.61 14.45 -6.28
N LYS A 17 10.73 15.24 -5.66
CA LYS A 17 10.75 15.48 -4.19
C LYS A 17 9.83 14.53 -3.41
N LYS A 18 10.31 13.33 -3.06
CA LYS A 18 9.53 12.37 -2.24
C LYS A 18 9.70 12.65 -0.73
N ALA A 19 8.69 13.27 -0.11
CA ALA A 19 8.72 13.59 1.32
C ALA A 19 8.16 12.48 2.24
N LYS A 20 7.15 11.72 1.78
CA LYS A 20 6.50 10.71 2.63
C LYS A 20 7.31 9.41 2.66
N THR A 21 7.70 8.99 3.86
CA THR A 21 8.49 7.76 4.09
C THR A 21 7.64 6.49 4.12
N THR A 22 6.32 6.62 4.33
CA THR A 22 5.37 5.50 4.41
C THR A 22 4.25 5.67 3.40
N LYS A 23 3.67 4.55 2.97
CA LYS A 23 2.49 4.53 2.09
C LYS A 23 1.24 4.19 2.90
N LYS A 24 0.06 4.53 2.36
CA LYS A 24 -1.21 4.06 2.93
C LYS A 24 -1.43 2.64 2.42
N ILE A 25 -1.53 1.67 3.31
CA ILE A 25 -1.77 0.27 2.96
C ILE A 25 -3.28 0.09 2.79
N VAL A 26 -3.69 -0.54 1.69
CA VAL A 26 -5.10 -0.83 1.40
C VAL A 26 -5.26 -2.33 1.41
N LEU A 27 -6.14 -2.84 2.28
CA LEU A 27 -6.50 -4.24 2.32
C LEU A 27 -7.49 -4.56 1.20
N ARG A 28 -7.27 -5.68 0.54
CA ARG A 28 -8.22 -6.25 -0.41
C ARG A 28 -8.99 -7.37 0.30
N LEU A 29 -10.23 -7.09 0.67
CA LEU A 29 -11.12 -8.06 1.31
C LEU A 29 -11.94 -8.75 0.22
N GLN A 30 -11.77 -10.06 0.07
CA GLN A 30 -12.53 -10.86 -0.89
C GLN A 30 -13.53 -11.74 -0.14
N CYS A 31 -14.80 -11.64 -0.49
CA CYS A 31 -15.83 -12.55 0.01
C CYS A 31 -15.63 -13.94 -0.60
N GLN A 32 -15.57 -14.98 0.23
CA GLN A 32 -15.38 -16.36 -0.25
C GLN A 32 -16.61 -16.89 -1.00
N GLY A 33 -17.82 -16.49 -0.59
CA GLY A 33 -19.07 -16.96 -1.23
C GLY A 33 -19.34 -16.29 -2.57
N CYS A 34 -19.43 -14.95 -2.59
CA CYS A 34 -19.84 -14.20 -3.79
C CYS A 34 -18.66 -13.60 -4.59
N LYS A 35 -17.41 -13.78 -4.14
CA LYS A 35 -16.18 -13.25 -4.77
C LYS A 35 -16.10 -11.72 -4.88
N HIS A 36 -17.05 -10.99 -4.30
CA HIS A 36 -17.01 -9.54 -4.23
C HIS A 36 -15.75 -9.05 -3.51
N VAL A 37 -15.14 -7.98 -4.03
CA VAL A 37 -13.90 -7.41 -3.51
C VAL A 37 -14.17 -6.01 -2.97
N SER A 38 -13.81 -5.77 -1.72
CA SER A 38 -13.84 -4.45 -1.10
C SER A 38 -12.42 -3.98 -0.75
N GLN A 39 -12.15 -2.70 -0.95
CA GLN A 39 -10.86 -2.08 -0.63
C GLN A 39 -10.98 -1.31 0.69
N HIS A 40 -10.21 -1.71 1.70
CA HIS A 40 -10.25 -1.09 3.02
C HIS A 40 -8.92 -0.40 3.36
N PRO A 41 -8.87 0.94 3.37
CA PRO A 41 -7.61 1.65 3.54
C PRO A 41 -7.29 1.90 5.03
N ILE A 42 -6.12 1.45 5.51
CA ILE A 42 -5.67 1.61 6.90
C ILE A 42 -4.90 2.94 7.07
N LYS A 43 -4.71 3.41 8.31
CA LYS A 43 -3.76 4.48 8.64
C LYS A 43 -2.33 4.10 8.21
N ARG A 44 -1.46 5.11 8.06
CA ARG A 44 -0.05 4.88 7.69
C ARG A 44 0.69 4.26 8.87
N CYS A 45 1.44 3.20 8.61
CA CYS A 45 2.34 2.57 9.56
C CYS A 45 3.69 2.28 8.87
N LYS A 46 4.75 2.17 9.66
CA LYS A 46 6.10 1.80 9.16
C LYS A 46 6.23 0.28 9.00
N HIS A 47 5.69 -0.46 9.95
CA HIS A 47 5.67 -1.91 9.97
C HIS A 47 4.22 -2.39 9.82
N PHE A 48 4.01 -3.32 8.90
CA PHE A 48 2.72 -3.95 8.66
C PHE A 48 2.97 -5.39 8.26
N GLU A 49 2.36 -6.31 8.98
CA GLU A 49 2.41 -7.75 8.71
C GLU A 49 1.00 -8.30 8.68
N ILE A 50 0.77 -9.29 7.82
CA ILE A 50 -0.49 -10.01 7.71
C ILE A 50 -0.23 -11.50 7.95
N GLY A 51 -1.03 -12.13 8.80
CA GLY A 51 -0.91 -13.57 9.10
C GLY A 51 0.12 -13.94 10.16
N GLY A 52 0.57 -13.01 11.01
CA GLY A 52 1.46 -13.32 12.14
C GLY A 52 0.74 -13.96 13.33
N ASP A 53 1.52 -14.53 14.25
CA ASP A 53 1.03 -15.11 15.49
C ASP A 53 0.35 -14.05 16.38
N LYS A 54 -0.79 -14.43 16.97
CA LYS A 54 -1.45 -13.58 17.97
C LYS A 54 -0.49 -13.45 19.16
N LYS A 55 -0.04 -12.22 19.45
CA LYS A 55 0.71 -11.95 20.69
C LYS A 55 -0.07 -12.47 21.88
N GLY A 56 0.51 -13.44 22.60
CA GLY A 56 -0.05 -14.01 23.81
C GLY A 56 -0.26 -12.94 24.89
N LYS A 57 -1.27 -13.12 25.74
CA LYS A 57 -1.50 -12.25 26.89
C LYS A 57 -0.37 -12.46 27.91
N GLY A 58 0.56 -11.52 27.99
CA GLY A 58 1.40 -11.30 29.18
C GLY A 58 2.39 -12.41 29.56
N THR A 59 3.13 -12.99 28.62
CA THR A 59 4.37 -13.70 29.02
C THR A 59 5.41 -12.65 29.40
N SER A 60 5.72 -12.55 30.69
CA SER A 60 6.89 -11.80 31.17
C SER A 60 8.12 -12.36 30.48
N LEU A 61 8.78 -11.53 29.68
CA LEU A 61 10.06 -11.87 29.07
C LEU A 61 11.14 -11.72 30.16
N PHE A 62 11.60 -12.86 30.67
CA PHE A 62 13.00 -13.04 31.06
C PHE A 62 13.73 -13.64 29.86
#